data_AF-W6YYA3-F1
#
_entry.id   AF-W6YYA3-F1
#
_cell.length_a   1.000
_cell.length_b   1.000
_cell.length_c   1.000
_cell.angle_alpha   90.00
_cell.angle_beta   90.00
_cell.angle_gamma   90.00
#
_symmetry.space_group_name_H-M   'P 1'
#
loop_
_entity.id
_entity.type
_entity.pdbx_description
1 polymer ?
#
loop_
_entity_poly.entity_id
_entity_poly.type
_entity_poly.pdbx_seq_one_letter_code
_entity_poly.pdbx_strand_id
1 'polypeptide(L)'
;MSKPHYVESHRHYSYFEASFPPPNTSFRPIQTRTWTHNSPARIPQYNHPSHKNDPRKAAIKHVHFDLPGSRQNTVKIAIEQSQQDMQQQNPKQQERTERPPLYRQPTPLPQKLKDHALRPCYPSPPYNHTTHQHQHHHQHQLQQINNTTSTILPPTIYIISYSTDLTRTESATTTLLASQVPHRTPPIRHLYTIDARNIQPPSPSLCARYSGLAPLIQDIVMQDVCAQNAVRTAVRELLLGFGSGEKRGRGETEKEVSMSVCCHAGTHRSVAIAERIAQCVKWEVGRRGDGEGVRVVCRHVHRVKGREDPF
;
A
#
# COMPACT_ATOMS: atom_id res chain seq x y z
N MET A 1 -7.83 -7.63 50.81
CA MET A 1 -7.11 -6.52 50.15
C MET A 1 -7.48 -6.53 48.68
N SER A 2 -8.34 -5.58 48.28
CA SER A 2 -8.99 -5.55 46.96
C SER A 2 -8.05 -4.92 45.92
N LYS A 3 -7.87 -5.61 44.78
CA LYS A 3 -7.04 -5.13 43.67
C LYS A 3 -7.72 -3.94 42.96
N PRO A 4 -6.99 -2.90 42.55
CA PRO A 4 -7.56 -1.78 41.81
C PRO A 4 -7.91 -2.22 40.38
N HIS A 5 -9.14 -1.93 39.96
CA HIS A 5 -9.57 -2.04 38.58
C HIS A 5 -8.94 -0.90 37.76
N TYR A 6 -8.12 -1.26 36.79
CA TYR A 6 -7.58 -0.31 35.82
C TYR A 6 -8.66 -0.06 34.76
N VAL A 7 -9.27 1.13 34.79
CA VAL A 7 -10.24 1.56 33.77
C VAL A 7 -9.45 2.19 32.63
N GLU A 8 -9.33 1.47 31.53
CA GLU A 8 -8.65 1.93 30.32
C GLU A 8 -9.46 3.07 29.67
N SER A 9 -8.82 4.22 29.49
CA SER A 9 -9.46 5.42 28.93
C SER A 9 -9.77 5.22 27.44
N HIS A 10 -11.02 4.91 27.12
CA HIS A 10 -11.55 4.95 25.76
C HIS A 10 -11.42 6.37 25.17
N ARG A 11 -10.37 6.58 24.38
CA ARG A 11 -10.30 7.72 23.46
C ARG A 11 -11.24 7.43 22.28
N HIS A 12 -12.43 8.01 22.33
CA HIS A 12 -13.35 8.09 21.19
C HIS A 12 -12.66 8.83 20.03
N TYR A 13 -12.14 8.08 19.06
CA TYR A 13 -11.88 8.61 17.71
C TYR A 13 -13.19 8.53 16.93
N SER A 14 -14.01 9.59 17.01
CA SER A 14 -15.12 9.78 16.06
C SER A 14 -14.54 10.24 14.72
N TYR A 15 -14.12 9.30 13.88
CA TYR A 15 -13.79 9.59 12.49
C TYR A 15 -15.01 9.36 11.61
N PHE A 16 -15.31 10.39 10.83
CA PHE A 16 -16.41 10.53 9.89
C PHE A 16 -16.72 9.25 9.09
N GLU A 17 -17.96 8.79 9.21
CA GLU A 17 -18.64 8.02 8.18
C GLU A 17 -18.97 8.97 7.01
N ALA A 18 -17.97 9.23 6.16
CA ALA A 18 -18.13 10.09 4.99
C ALA A 18 -18.94 9.36 3.91
N SER A 19 -20.26 9.55 3.96
CA SER A 19 -21.12 9.41 2.80
C SER A 19 -20.79 10.53 1.81
N PHE A 20 -19.94 10.24 0.82
CA PHE A 20 -19.60 11.22 -0.22
C PHE A 20 -20.79 11.40 -1.17
N PRO A 21 -21.34 12.63 -1.35
CA PRO A 21 -22.24 12.89 -2.46
C PRO A 21 -21.47 12.82 -3.79
N PRO A 22 -22.11 12.40 -4.90
CA PRO A 22 -21.45 12.32 -6.20
C PRO A 22 -20.98 13.72 -6.64
N PRO A 23 -19.79 13.84 -7.26
CA PRO A 23 -19.30 15.10 -7.75
C PRO A 23 -20.16 15.58 -8.92
N ASN A 24 -20.70 16.79 -8.79
CA ASN A 24 -21.45 17.46 -9.84
C ASN A 24 -20.43 18.08 -10.82
N THR A 25 -19.97 17.30 -11.80
CA THR A 25 -18.99 17.78 -12.79
C THR A 25 -19.68 18.25 -14.07
N SER A 26 -19.79 19.56 -14.26
CA SER A 26 -19.98 20.13 -15.60
C SER A 26 -18.65 20.11 -16.34
N PHE A 27 -18.39 18.99 -17.04
CA PHE A 27 -17.24 18.91 -17.94
C PHE A 27 -17.46 19.83 -19.14
N ARG A 28 -16.63 20.87 -19.26
CA ARG A 28 -16.37 21.50 -20.56
C ARG A 28 -15.12 20.88 -21.15
N PRO A 29 -15.15 20.40 -22.41
CA PRO A 29 -13.97 19.87 -23.07
C PRO A 29 -12.98 20.99 -23.37
N ILE A 30 -11.78 20.89 -22.78
CA ILE A 30 -10.63 21.72 -23.15
C ILE A 30 -10.01 21.08 -24.39
N GLN A 31 -10.12 21.74 -25.54
CA GLN A 31 -9.37 21.39 -26.75
C GLN A 31 -7.88 21.60 -26.48
N THR A 32 -7.11 20.52 -26.46
CA THR A 32 -5.65 20.58 -26.45
C THR A 32 -5.12 20.47 -27.87
N ARG A 33 -4.22 21.39 -28.23
CA ARG A 33 -3.52 21.44 -29.52
C ARG A 33 -2.68 20.18 -29.70
N THR A 34 -2.79 19.57 -30.87
CA THR A 34 -1.97 18.46 -31.34
C THR A 34 -0.51 18.93 -31.50
N TRP A 35 0.40 18.30 -30.75
CA TRP A 35 1.84 18.46 -30.92
C TRP A 35 2.32 17.44 -31.95
N THR A 36 2.88 17.92 -33.05
CA THR A 36 3.52 17.11 -34.10
C THR A 36 4.86 16.56 -33.62
N HIS A 37 4.95 15.23 -33.54
CA HIS A 37 6.17 14.52 -33.19
C HIS A 37 7.10 14.46 -34.40
N ASN A 38 8.25 15.13 -34.34
CA ASN A 38 9.35 14.93 -35.29
C ASN A 38 10.12 13.65 -34.92
N SER A 39 10.35 12.81 -35.92
CA SER A 39 11.03 11.51 -35.84
C SER A 39 12.52 11.61 -35.48
N PRO A 40 13.12 10.53 -34.94
CA PRO A 40 14.42 10.56 -34.27
C PRO A 40 15.63 10.40 -35.21
N ALA A 41 16.76 10.92 -34.73
CA ALA A 41 18.08 10.82 -35.32
C ALA A 41 18.61 9.37 -35.35
N ARG A 42 19.38 9.07 -36.43
CA ARG A 42 20.08 7.82 -36.71
C ARG A 42 20.99 7.36 -35.56
N ILE A 43 20.93 6.07 -35.26
CA ILE A 43 21.90 5.35 -34.42
C ILE A 43 23.10 4.93 -35.29
N PRO A 44 24.36 5.14 -34.86
CA PRO A 44 25.54 4.63 -35.59
C PRO A 44 25.64 3.11 -35.46
N GLN A 45 25.76 2.42 -36.60
CA GLN A 45 26.10 1.00 -36.64
C GLN A 45 27.59 0.80 -36.35
N TYR A 46 27.91 0.12 -35.25
CA TYR A 46 29.26 -0.39 -35.01
C TYR A 46 29.36 -1.82 -35.54
N ASN A 47 30.24 -2.01 -36.54
CA ASN A 47 30.64 -3.31 -37.06
C ASN A 47 31.58 -3.98 -36.05
N HIS A 48 31.15 -5.10 -35.46
CA HIS A 48 32.04 -6.00 -34.71
C HIS A 48 32.66 -7.04 -35.66
N PRO A 49 33.99 -7.26 -35.61
CA PRO A 49 34.63 -8.32 -36.36
C PRO A 49 34.32 -9.70 -35.75
N SER A 50 33.98 -10.62 -36.65
CA SER A 50 33.75 -12.04 -36.40
C SER A 50 35.06 -12.73 -36.00
N HIS A 51 35.14 -13.19 -34.74
CA HIS A 51 36.19 -14.11 -34.32
C HIS A 51 35.64 -15.54 -34.38
N LYS A 52 36.08 -16.27 -35.41
CA LYS A 52 35.95 -17.73 -35.49
C LYS A 52 36.86 -18.36 -34.43
N ASN A 53 36.33 -19.32 -33.67
CA ASN A 53 37.06 -20.45 -33.10
C ASN A 53 36.06 -21.57 -32.82
N ASP A 54 36.31 -22.71 -33.45
CA ASP A 54 35.43 -23.88 -33.44
C ASP A 54 35.40 -24.62 -32.09
N PRO A 55 34.28 -25.29 -31.76
CA PRO A 55 34.01 -25.85 -30.45
C PRO A 55 34.43 -27.32 -30.31
N ARG A 56 34.93 -27.68 -29.11
CA ARG A 56 34.93 -29.07 -28.65
C ARG A 56 33.50 -29.48 -28.27
N LYS A 57 32.97 -30.43 -29.04
CA LYS A 57 31.66 -31.05 -28.91
C LYS A 57 31.44 -31.66 -27.52
N ALA A 58 30.54 -31.08 -26.74
CA ALA A 58 29.82 -31.80 -25.68
C ALA A 58 28.45 -32.22 -26.25
N ALA A 59 28.17 -33.52 -26.22
CA ALA A 59 26.93 -34.09 -26.72
C ALA A 59 25.76 -33.70 -25.78
N ILE A 60 25.02 -32.66 -26.16
CA ILE A 60 23.75 -32.30 -25.54
C ILE A 60 22.67 -33.16 -26.19
N LYS A 61 22.09 -34.09 -25.44
CA LYS A 61 20.87 -34.81 -25.83
C LYS A 61 19.71 -33.82 -25.76
N HIS A 62 19.24 -33.36 -26.92
CA HIS A 62 18.02 -32.58 -27.04
C HIS A 62 16.82 -33.51 -26.86
N VAL A 63 16.06 -33.30 -25.78
CA VAL A 63 14.73 -33.89 -25.61
C VAL A 63 13.75 -32.97 -26.33
N HIS A 64 13.17 -33.48 -27.42
CA HIS A 64 12.09 -32.82 -28.15
C HIS A 64 10.81 -32.93 -27.29
N PHE A 65 10.28 -31.79 -26.84
CA PHE A 65 8.94 -31.72 -26.29
C PHE A 65 7.99 -31.31 -27.41
N ASP A 66 7.18 -32.26 -27.88
CA ASP A 66 6.05 -31.96 -28.75
C ASP A 66 4.99 -31.19 -27.94
N LEU A 67 4.97 -29.88 -28.11
CA LEU A 67 3.88 -29.04 -27.61
C LEU A 67 2.71 -29.12 -28.60
N PRO A 68 1.50 -29.45 -28.14
CA PRO A 68 0.32 -29.42 -29.01
C PRO A 68 0.08 -27.98 -29.47
N GLY A 69 0.24 -27.75 -30.77
CA GLY A 69 -0.08 -26.50 -31.41
C GLY A 69 -1.60 -26.28 -31.40
N SER A 70 -2.07 -25.26 -30.69
CA SER A 70 -3.26 -24.47 -31.06
C SER A 70 -3.46 -23.33 -30.06
N ARG A 71 -2.90 -22.15 -30.36
CA ARG A 71 -3.17 -20.90 -29.63
C ARG A 71 -3.99 -19.89 -30.43
N GLN A 72 -4.56 -20.28 -31.57
CA GLN A 72 -5.37 -19.37 -32.40
C GLN A 72 -6.88 -19.48 -32.17
N ASN A 73 -7.38 -20.56 -31.54
CA ASN A 73 -8.83 -20.72 -31.32
C ASN A 73 -9.36 -20.05 -30.05
N THR A 74 -8.54 -19.86 -29.01
CA THR A 74 -9.01 -19.31 -27.72
C THR A 74 -9.30 -17.81 -27.78
N VAL A 75 -8.58 -17.07 -28.63
CA VAL A 75 -8.79 -15.63 -28.80
C VAL A 75 -10.09 -15.34 -29.55
N LYS A 76 -10.44 -16.19 -30.53
CA LYS A 76 -11.67 -16.03 -31.32
C LYS A 76 -12.92 -16.24 -30.44
N ILE A 77 -12.89 -17.24 -29.55
CA ILE A 77 -13.99 -17.54 -28.62
C ILE A 77 -14.18 -16.39 -27.61
N ALA A 78 -13.10 -15.80 -27.09
CA ALA A 78 -13.20 -14.69 -26.13
C ALA A 78 -13.77 -13.40 -26.76
N ILE A 79 -13.43 -13.12 -28.03
CA ILE A 79 -13.95 -11.95 -28.75
C ILE A 79 -15.44 -12.12 -29.09
N GLU A 80 -15.86 -13.33 -29.49
CA GLU A 80 -17.25 -13.62 -29.83
C GLU A 80 -18.17 -13.58 -28.60
N GLN A 81 -17.70 -14.09 -27.46
CA GLN A 81 -18.42 -14.01 -26.19
C GLN A 81 -18.64 -12.56 -25.73
N SER A 82 -17.61 -11.70 -25.88
CA SER A 82 -17.71 -10.28 -25.52
C SER A 82 -18.68 -9.49 -26.39
N GLN A 83 -18.89 -9.88 -27.66
CA GLN A 83 -19.87 -9.21 -28.52
C GLN A 83 -21.31 -9.62 -28.19
N GLN A 84 -21.54 -10.87 -27.77
CA GLN A 84 -22.86 -11.32 -27.32
C GLN A 84 -23.32 -10.64 -26.02
N ASP A 85 -22.41 -10.48 -25.04
CA ASP A 85 -22.74 -9.82 -23.78
C ASP A 85 -23.11 -8.34 -23.97
N MET A 86 -22.50 -7.69 -24.95
CA MET A 86 -22.77 -6.28 -25.26
C MET A 86 -24.15 -6.07 -25.91
N GLN A 87 -24.68 -7.06 -26.64
CA GLN A 87 -26.02 -6.99 -27.23
C GLN A 87 -27.14 -7.27 -26.22
N GLN A 88 -26.88 -8.02 -25.14
CA GLN A 88 -27.90 -8.33 -24.13
C GLN A 88 -28.17 -7.21 -23.12
N GLN A 89 -27.29 -6.21 -22.99
CA GLN A 89 -27.46 -5.13 -21.99
C GLN A 89 -28.33 -3.95 -22.43
N ASN A 90 -28.90 -3.96 -23.65
CA ASN A 90 -29.52 -2.77 -24.24
C ASN A 90 -31.07 -2.65 -24.31
N PRO A 91 -31.89 -3.25 -23.43
CA PRO A 91 -33.30 -2.82 -23.32
C PRO A 91 -33.72 -2.21 -21.97
N LYS A 92 -32.89 -2.22 -20.92
CA LYS A 92 -33.36 -1.85 -19.55
C LYS A 92 -33.03 -0.42 -19.07
N GLN A 93 -32.41 0.43 -19.89
CA GLN A 93 -32.11 1.81 -19.49
C GLN A 93 -33.08 2.87 -20.05
N GLN A 94 -34.05 2.50 -20.89
CA GLN A 94 -34.90 3.49 -21.55
C GLN A 94 -36.15 3.90 -20.74
N GLU A 95 -36.41 3.29 -19.57
CA GLU A 95 -37.65 3.50 -18.81
C GLU A 95 -37.46 4.29 -17.48
N ARG A 96 -36.46 5.17 -17.40
CA ARG A 96 -36.24 5.99 -16.18
C ARG A 96 -36.07 7.49 -16.42
N THR A 97 -36.54 7.99 -17.56
CA THR A 97 -36.42 9.39 -17.98
C THR A 97 -37.74 10.17 -17.94
N GLU A 98 -38.67 9.80 -17.07
CA GLU A 98 -39.88 10.60 -16.84
C GLU A 98 -40.19 10.72 -15.34
N ARG A 99 -39.42 11.56 -14.64
CA ARG A 99 -39.89 12.18 -13.40
C ARG A 99 -39.85 13.70 -13.53
N PRO A 100 -40.98 14.41 -13.35
CA PRO A 100 -41.01 15.86 -13.40
C PRO A 100 -40.17 16.48 -12.28
N PRO A 101 -39.49 17.61 -12.54
CA PRO A 101 -38.73 18.32 -11.51
C PRO A 101 -39.68 18.99 -10.51
N LEU A 102 -39.70 18.47 -9.28
CA LEU A 102 -40.31 19.18 -8.16
C LEU A 102 -39.47 20.40 -7.81
N TYR A 103 -40.08 21.58 -7.89
CA TYR A 103 -39.53 22.86 -7.47
C TYR A 103 -39.04 22.78 -6.01
N ARG A 104 -37.71 22.87 -5.84
CA ARG A 104 -37.07 22.95 -4.53
C ARG A 104 -37.22 24.39 -4.01
N GLN A 105 -37.93 24.57 -2.91
CA GLN A 105 -37.99 25.86 -2.22
C GLN A 105 -36.60 26.27 -1.68
N PRO A 106 -36.28 27.58 -1.70
CA PRO A 106 -35.03 28.09 -1.15
C PRO A 106 -35.02 28.01 0.38
N THR A 107 -34.05 27.29 0.92
CA THR A 107 -33.78 27.20 2.36
C THR A 107 -33.22 28.53 2.87
N PRO A 108 -33.76 29.13 3.95
CA PRO A 108 -33.22 30.35 4.54
C PRO A 108 -31.82 30.12 5.12
N LEU A 109 -30.89 31.03 4.82
CA LEU A 109 -29.53 31.06 5.35
C LEU A 109 -29.53 31.40 6.85
N PRO A 110 -28.80 30.66 7.71
CA PRO A 110 -28.62 31.04 9.11
C PRO A 110 -27.70 32.27 9.21
N GLN A 111 -28.17 33.27 9.95
CA GLN A 111 -27.44 34.50 10.26
C GLN A 111 -26.19 34.20 11.10
N LYS A 112 -25.09 34.77 10.64
CA LYS A 112 -23.74 34.64 11.19
C LYS A 112 -23.63 35.51 12.45
N LEU A 113 -23.83 34.90 13.63
CA LEU A 113 -23.58 35.54 14.92
C LEU A 113 -22.06 35.75 15.08
N LYS A 114 -21.63 37.01 15.10
CA LYS A 114 -20.27 37.44 15.42
C LYS A 114 -20.20 37.68 16.92
N ASP A 115 -19.68 36.73 17.68
CA ASP A 115 -19.22 36.98 19.04
C ASP A 115 -17.71 36.74 19.13
N HIS A 116 -16.98 37.84 19.19
CA HIS A 116 -15.56 37.89 19.51
C HIS A 116 -15.40 37.72 21.02
N ALA A 117 -15.34 36.47 21.50
CA ALA A 117 -14.94 36.19 22.86
C ALA A 117 -13.40 36.19 22.97
N LEU A 118 -12.92 37.06 23.86
CA LEU A 118 -11.53 37.29 24.25
C LEU A 118 -10.87 35.98 24.70
N ARG A 119 -9.70 35.69 24.13
CA ARG A 119 -8.89 34.51 24.42
C ARG A 119 -8.16 34.70 25.77
N PRO A 120 -8.36 33.83 26.78
CA PRO A 120 -7.60 33.90 28.02
C PRO A 120 -6.13 33.60 27.81
N CYS A 121 -5.27 34.45 28.38
CA CYS A 121 -3.82 34.30 28.42
C CYS A 121 -3.47 33.20 29.44
N TYR A 122 -2.94 32.07 28.99
CA TYR A 122 -2.45 31.02 29.88
C TYR A 122 -0.96 31.26 30.21
N PRO A 123 -0.56 31.17 31.49
CA PRO A 123 0.84 31.28 31.90
C PRO A 123 1.64 30.05 31.45
N SER A 124 2.87 30.29 31.00
CA SER A 124 3.82 29.27 30.58
C SER A 124 4.30 28.41 31.77
N PRO A 125 4.49 27.09 31.59
CA PRO A 125 5.00 26.23 32.65
C PRO A 125 6.50 26.47 32.92
N PRO A 126 6.97 26.30 34.17
CA PRO A 126 8.37 26.50 34.55
C PRO A 126 9.25 25.36 34.01
N TYR A 127 10.36 25.75 33.38
CA TYR A 127 11.46 24.86 33.03
C TYR A 127 12.21 24.43 34.29
N ASN A 128 12.13 23.15 34.65
CA ASN A 128 13.02 22.53 35.64
C ASN A 128 14.25 21.97 34.93
N HIS A 129 15.40 22.62 35.16
CA HIS A 129 16.71 22.06 34.90
C HIS A 129 17.09 21.15 36.06
N THR A 130 17.18 19.84 35.82
CA THR A 130 17.72 18.90 36.79
C THR A 130 19.08 18.41 36.31
N THR A 131 20.11 18.92 36.97
CA THR A 131 21.52 18.53 36.85
C THR A 131 21.82 17.54 37.97
N HIS A 132 22.06 16.26 37.66
CA HIS A 132 22.66 15.25 38.57
C HIS A 132 23.47 14.28 37.70
N GLN A 133 24.80 14.34 37.65
CA GLN A 133 25.79 13.85 38.61
C GLN A 133 25.57 12.41 39.13
N HIS A 134 26.46 11.54 38.64
CA HIS A 134 27.08 10.32 39.19
C HIS A 134 26.39 9.55 40.33
N GLN A 135 26.28 8.23 40.16
CA GLN A 135 26.93 7.27 41.08
C GLN A 135 26.96 5.83 40.55
N HIS A 136 28.12 5.22 40.71
CA HIS A 136 28.43 3.80 40.51
C HIS A 136 27.58 2.91 41.42
N HIS A 137 26.97 1.85 40.89
CA HIS A 137 26.52 0.72 41.70
C HIS A 137 26.82 -0.64 41.07
N HIS A 138 27.20 -1.54 41.98
CA HIS A 138 27.76 -2.87 41.84
C HIS A 138 27.08 -3.82 40.85
N GLN A 139 27.93 -4.48 40.05
CA GLN A 139 27.60 -5.74 39.37
C GLN A 139 27.49 -6.87 40.40
N HIS A 140 26.29 -7.10 40.93
CA HIS A 140 25.93 -8.42 41.47
C HIS A 140 25.37 -9.26 40.33
N GLN A 141 26.23 -10.11 39.79
CA GLN A 141 25.93 -11.09 38.76
C GLN A 141 25.22 -12.30 39.41
N LEU A 142 23.97 -12.11 39.85
CA LEU A 142 23.10 -13.22 40.20
C LEU A 142 22.64 -13.87 38.90
N GLN A 143 23.11 -15.10 38.67
CA GLN A 143 22.63 -16.03 37.67
C GLN A 143 21.14 -16.31 37.92
N GLN A 144 20.27 -15.44 37.41
CA GLN A 144 18.85 -15.76 37.29
C GLN A 144 18.72 -16.73 36.13
N ILE A 145 18.44 -17.98 36.48
CA ILE A 145 17.97 -19.02 35.58
C ILE A 145 16.67 -18.46 34.98
N ASN A 146 16.81 -17.87 33.79
CA ASN A 146 15.73 -17.25 33.07
C ASN A 146 14.72 -18.33 32.71
N ASN A 147 13.66 -18.43 33.51
CA ASN A 147 12.39 -19.01 33.06
C ASN A 147 11.89 -18.11 31.93
N THR A 148 12.40 -18.35 30.72
CA THR A 148 11.90 -17.75 29.49
C THR A 148 10.52 -18.31 29.26
N THR A 149 9.53 -17.75 29.93
CA THR A 149 8.13 -17.82 29.49
C THR A 149 8.15 -17.41 28.04
N SER A 150 7.94 -18.37 27.14
CA SER A 150 7.88 -18.14 25.70
C SER A 150 6.81 -17.09 25.45
N THR A 151 7.24 -15.83 25.36
CA THR A 151 6.36 -14.72 25.03
C THR A 151 5.87 -15.01 23.62
N ILE A 152 4.60 -15.40 23.51
CA ILE A 152 3.95 -15.64 22.23
C ILE A 152 4.02 -14.32 21.47
N LEU A 153 4.92 -14.25 20.49
CA LEU A 153 5.03 -13.07 19.66
C LEU A 153 3.77 -12.97 18.79
N PRO A 154 3.19 -11.76 18.68
CA PRO A 154 2.02 -11.56 17.84
C PRO A 154 2.39 -11.80 16.37
N PRO A 155 1.44 -12.28 15.55
CA PRO A 155 1.64 -12.38 14.11
C PRO A 155 2.13 -11.05 13.52
N THR A 156 3.13 -11.11 12.63
CA THR A 156 3.79 -9.93 12.09
C THR A 156 3.69 -9.85 10.56
N ILE A 157 3.28 -8.69 10.04
CA ILE A 157 3.17 -8.39 8.62
C ILE A 157 4.22 -7.37 8.26
N TYR A 158 5.08 -7.70 7.31
CA TYR A 158 6.06 -6.78 6.74
C TYR A 158 5.54 -6.22 5.41
N ILE A 159 5.40 -4.90 5.30
CA ILE A 159 4.98 -4.23 4.07
C ILE A 159 6.15 -3.38 3.58
N ILE A 160 6.73 -3.75 2.44
CA ILE A 160 7.95 -3.14 1.92
C ILE A 160 7.63 -2.32 0.67
N SER A 161 7.92 -1.02 0.67
CA SER A 161 7.80 -0.19 -0.52
C SER A 161 9.15 0.15 -1.13
N TYR A 162 9.26 0.07 -2.46
CA TYR A 162 10.52 0.33 -3.17
C TYR A 162 10.32 1.01 -4.54
N SER A 163 11.44 1.50 -5.09
CA SER A 163 11.55 2.11 -6.43
C SER A 163 11.95 1.07 -7.47
N THR A 164 11.17 0.92 -8.54
CA THR A 164 11.51 0.05 -9.68
C THR A 164 12.67 0.61 -10.51
N ASP A 165 12.84 1.94 -10.53
CA ASP A 165 13.88 2.59 -11.32
C ASP A 165 15.28 2.29 -10.78
N LEU A 166 15.37 2.05 -9.46
CA LEU A 166 16.58 1.66 -8.73
C LEU A 166 16.76 0.12 -8.62
N THR A 167 15.70 -0.67 -8.85
CA THR A 167 15.74 -2.15 -8.77
C THR A 167 15.33 -2.77 -10.10
N ARG A 168 16.13 -2.53 -11.15
CA ARG A 168 15.73 -2.89 -12.52
C ARG A 168 15.70 -4.40 -12.79
N THR A 169 16.47 -5.17 -12.04
CA THR A 169 16.58 -6.62 -12.21
C THR A 169 15.80 -7.37 -11.15
N GLU A 170 15.28 -8.53 -11.51
CA GLU A 170 14.59 -9.44 -10.59
C GLU A 170 15.51 -9.88 -9.44
N SER A 171 16.76 -10.24 -9.72
CA SER A 171 17.76 -10.61 -8.70
C SER A 171 17.96 -9.51 -7.65
N ALA A 172 18.20 -8.26 -8.09
CA ALA A 172 18.32 -7.12 -7.18
C ALA A 172 17.04 -6.89 -6.37
N THR A 173 15.86 -7.12 -6.95
CA THR A 173 14.58 -7.01 -6.25
C THR A 173 14.49 -8.08 -5.15
N THR A 174 14.80 -9.33 -5.45
CA THR A 174 14.79 -10.44 -4.48
C THR A 174 15.78 -10.21 -3.35
N THR A 175 17.01 -9.79 -3.66
CA THR A 175 18.02 -9.44 -2.64
C THR A 175 17.56 -8.28 -1.77
N LEU A 176 16.98 -7.23 -2.37
CA LEU A 176 16.43 -6.10 -1.63
C LEU A 176 15.32 -6.57 -0.68
N LEU A 177 14.31 -7.31 -1.15
CA LEU A 177 13.20 -7.77 -0.32
C LEU A 177 13.67 -8.66 0.84
N ALA A 178 14.60 -9.59 0.56
CA ALA A 178 15.18 -10.46 1.58
C ALA A 178 15.94 -9.67 2.67
N SER A 179 16.61 -8.57 2.30
CA SER A 179 17.32 -7.70 3.26
C SER A 179 16.40 -6.87 4.17
N GLN A 180 15.14 -6.70 3.79
CA GLN A 180 14.18 -5.85 4.52
C GLN A 180 13.38 -6.61 5.58
N VAL A 181 13.54 -7.91 5.69
CA VAL A 181 12.88 -8.73 6.71
C VAL A 181 13.92 -9.42 7.61
N PRO A 182 13.59 -9.75 8.87
CA PRO A 182 14.49 -10.53 9.70
C PRO A 182 14.89 -11.85 9.02
N HIS A 183 16.15 -12.24 9.20
CA HIS A 183 16.62 -13.53 8.71
C HIS A 183 15.98 -14.66 9.53
N ARG A 184 15.30 -15.61 8.85
CA ARG A 184 14.59 -16.75 9.45
C ARG A 184 14.92 -18.04 8.69
N THR A 185 14.67 -19.18 9.33
CA THR A 185 14.78 -20.51 8.73
C THR A 185 13.52 -21.31 9.08
N PRO A 186 12.57 -21.49 8.14
CA PRO A 186 12.60 -21.04 6.74
C PRO A 186 12.50 -19.51 6.60
N PRO A 187 12.92 -18.92 5.45
CA PRO A 187 12.76 -17.50 5.19
C PRO A 187 11.30 -17.05 5.30
N ILE A 188 11.08 -15.81 5.75
CA ILE A 188 9.74 -15.22 5.82
C ILE A 188 9.13 -15.20 4.42
N ARG A 189 7.95 -15.81 4.29
CA ARG A 189 7.26 -15.92 3.02
C ARG A 189 6.89 -14.55 2.46
N HIS A 190 7.20 -14.32 1.19
CA HIS A 190 6.74 -13.17 0.43
C HIS A 190 5.48 -13.57 -0.35
N LEU A 191 4.38 -12.84 -0.13
CA LEU A 191 3.08 -13.19 -0.70
C LEU A 191 2.99 -12.74 -2.16
N TYR A 192 3.17 -11.45 -2.42
CA TYR A 192 3.14 -10.86 -3.76
C TYR A 192 3.60 -9.38 -3.73
N THR A 193 3.77 -8.81 -4.92
CA THR A 193 4.09 -7.39 -5.13
C THR A 193 2.93 -6.67 -5.81
N ILE A 194 2.52 -5.52 -5.28
CA ILE A 194 1.60 -4.59 -5.93
C ILE A 194 2.41 -3.63 -6.80
N ASP A 195 2.16 -3.65 -8.12
CA ASP A 195 2.73 -2.69 -9.05
C ASP A 195 1.84 -1.43 -9.17
N ALA A 196 2.32 -0.34 -8.58
CA ALA A 196 1.64 0.95 -8.57
C ALA A 196 2.09 1.90 -9.68
N ARG A 197 2.81 1.43 -10.71
CA ARG A 197 3.24 2.27 -11.85
C ARG A 197 2.08 2.79 -12.70
N ASN A 198 0.98 2.03 -12.77
CA ASN A 198 -0.22 2.37 -13.55
C ASN A 198 -1.25 3.20 -12.76
N ILE A 199 -0.99 3.46 -11.49
CA ILE A 199 -1.87 4.28 -10.64
C ILE A 199 -1.58 5.75 -10.90
N GLN A 200 -2.63 6.58 -10.94
CA GLN A 200 -2.52 8.02 -11.18
C GLN A 200 -1.54 8.66 -10.17
N PRO A 201 -0.45 9.30 -10.65
CA PRO A 201 0.47 9.98 -9.74
C PRO A 201 -0.16 11.27 -9.19
N PRO A 202 0.22 11.69 -7.97
CA PRO A 202 -0.05 13.04 -7.49
C PRO A 202 0.59 14.08 -8.41
N SER A 203 0.11 15.32 -8.34
CA SER A 203 0.67 16.41 -9.15
C SER A 203 2.16 16.62 -8.83
N PRO A 204 2.99 17.00 -9.83
CA PRO A 204 4.42 17.22 -9.60
C PRO A 204 4.73 18.24 -8.50
N SER A 205 3.90 19.29 -8.36
CA SER A 205 4.05 20.31 -7.32
C SER A 205 3.85 19.75 -5.90
N LEU A 206 2.95 18.78 -5.73
CA LEU A 206 2.78 18.07 -4.46
C LEU A 206 3.89 17.05 -4.23
N CYS A 207 4.31 16.33 -5.27
CA CYS A 207 5.41 15.37 -5.19
C CYS A 207 6.74 16.02 -4.78
N ALA A 208 6.97 17.29 -5.12
CA ALA A 208 8.13 18.05 -4.69
C ALA A 208 8.11 18.43 -3.19
N ARG A 209 6.92 18.50 -2.58
CA ARG A 209 6.74 18.97 -1.19
C ARG A 209 6.57 17.82 -0.21
N TYR A 210 5.87 16.76 -0.62
CA TYR A 210 5.43 15.67 0.24
C TYR A 210 5.83 14.30 -0.34
N SER A 211 6.02 13.30 0.52
CA SER A 211 6.07 11.88 0.13
C SER A 211 4.73 11.19 0.37
N GLY A 212 4.66 9.89 0.05
CA GLY A 212 3.48 9.06 0.32
C GLY A 212 3.10 8.87 1.79
N LEU A 213 3.93 9.34 2.75
CA LEU A 213 3.55 9.36 4.16
C LEU A 213 2.56 10.48 4.50
N ALA A 214 2.54 11.56 3.72
CA ALA A 214 1.64 12.67 3.98
C ALA A 214 0.17 12.24 3.74
N PRO A 215 -0.76 12.49 4.69
CA PRO A 215 -2.16 12.11 4.53
C PRO A 215 -2.80 12.65 3.25
N LEU A 216 -2.46 13.88 2.85
CA LEU A 216 -2.91 14.48 1.59
C LEU A 216 -2.51 13.65 0.36
N ILE A 217 -1.28 13.11 0.33
CA ILE A 217 -0.83 12.26 -0.78
C ILE A 217 -1.56 10.92 -0.74
N GLN A 218 -1.80 10.36 0.45
CA GLN A 218 -2.58 9.13 0.61
C GLN A 218 -3.99 9.31 0.06
N ASP A 219 -4.67 10.40 0.40
CA ASP A 219 -6.03 10.67 -0.09
C ASP A 219 -6.09 10.84 -1.61
N ILE A 220 -5.12 11.56 -2.20
CA ILE A 220 -5.03 11.72 -3.67
C ILE A 220 -4.79 10.37 -4.36
N VAL A 221 -3.84 9.57 -3.87
CA VAL A 221 -3.56 8.24 -4.45
C VAL A 221 -4.78 7.32 -4.29
N MET A 222 -5.53 7.45 -3.19
CA MET A 222 -6.76 6.69 -2.95
C MET A 222 -7.97 7.19 -3.74
N GLN A 223 -7.90 8.29 -4.50
CA GLN A 223 -8.95 8.63 -5.47
C GLN A 223 -8.94 7.70 -6.69
N ASP A 224 -7.81 7.02 -6.94
CA ASP A 224 -7.67 6.05 -8.00
C ASP A 224 -8.35 4.72 -7.62
N VAL A 225 -9.29 4.26 -8.46
CA VAL A 225 -10.07 3.03 -8.23
C VAL A 225 -9.17 1.78 -8.20
N CYS A 226 -8.14 1.72 -9.03
CA CYS A 226 -7.18 0.61 -9.03
C CYS A 226 -6.40 0.57 -7.72
N ALA A 227 -6.02 1.74 -7.18
CA ALA A 227 -5.35 1.82 -5.88
C ALA A 227 -6.27 1.33 -4.74
N GLN A 228 -7.52 1.78 -4.71
CA GLN A 228 -8.50 1.31 -3.71
C GLN A 228 -8.71 -0.21 -3.77
N ASN A 229 -8.87 -0.76 -4.97
CA ASN A 229 -9.06 -2.20 -5.17
C ASN A 229 -7.83 -3.00 -4.73
N ALA A 230 -6.62 -2.50 -5.03
CA ALA A 230 -5.38 -3.13 -4.59
C ALA A 230 -5.27 -3.14 -3.06
N VAL A 231 -5.61 -2.05 -2.38
CA VAL A 231 -5.63 -1.97 -0.90
C VAL A 231 -6.66 -2.95 -0.33
N ARG A 232 -7.91 -2.94 -0.83
CA ARG A 232 -8.97 -3.84 -0.34
C ARG A 232 -8.60 -5.31 -0.52
N THR A 233 -8.07 -5.65 -1.69
CA THR A 233 -7.60 -7.01 -1.98
C THR A 233 -6.49 -7.40 -1.01
N ALA A 234 -5.51 -6.51 -0.80
CA ALA A 234 -4.40 -6.83 0.08
C ALA A 234 -4.79 -7.02 1.54
N VAL A 235 -5.66 -6.17 2.06
CA VAL A 235 -6.20 -6.31 3.41
C VAL A 235 -6.93 -7.65 3.54
N ARG A 236 -7.75 -8.03 2.55
CA ARG A 236 -8.45 -9.33 2.55
C ARG A 236 -7.47 -10.50 2.53
N GLU A 237 -6.50 -10.52 1.61
CA GLU A 237 -5.54 -11.63 1.48
C GLU A 237 -4.67 -11.77 2.74
N LEU A 238 -4.20 -10.66 3.31
CA LEU A 238 -3.45 -10.67 4.58
C LEU A 238 -4.29 -11.27 5.71
N LEU A 239 -5.53 -10.81 5.88
CA LEU A 239 -6.38 -11.28 6.98
C LEU A 239 -6.90 -12.70 6.79
N LEU A 240 -7.08 -13.17 5.55
CA LEU A 240 -7.36 -14.58 5.28
C LEU A 240 -6.14 -15.46 5.59
N GLY A 241 -4.93 -14.99 5.26
CA GLY A 241 -3.68 -15.67 5.58
C GLY A 241 -3.46 -15.88 7.08
N PHE A 242 -3.82 -14.89 7.90
CA PHE A 242 -3.69 -14.99 9.37
C PHE A 242 -4.93 -15.56 10.07
N GLY A 243 -6.13 -15.31 9.55
CA GLY A 243 -7.39 -15.54 10.26
C GLY A 243 -7.97 -16.95 10.08
N SER A 244 -7.58 -17.72 9.08
CA SER A 244 -8.14 -19.08 8.85
C SER A 244 -7.46 -20.19 9.67
N GLY A 245 -6.83 -19.83 10.79
CA GLY A 245 -6.12 -20.75 11.70
C GLY A 245 -7.00 -21.80 12.40
N GLU A 246 -8.32 -21.82 12.16
CA GLU A 246 -9.23 -22.68 12.92
C GLU A 246 -9.10 -24.19 12.65
N LYS A 247 -8.45 -24.69 11.59
CA LYS A 247 -8.56 -26.14 11.26
C LYS A 247 -7.33 -26.87 10.73
N ARG A 248 -6.13 -26.27 10.72
CA ARG A 248 -4.93 -27.01 10.31
C ARG A 248 -4.13 -27.43 11.53
N GLY A 249 -4.42 -28.65 11.98
CA GLY A 249 -3.80 -29.25 13.15
C GLY A 249 -2.27 -29.20 13.13
N ARG A 250 -1.70 -28.84 14.29
CA ARG A 250 -0.40 -29.28 14.82
C ARG A 250 0.88 -29.02 14.02
N GLY A 251 0.90 -28.11 13.05
CA GLY A 251 2.15 -27.72 12.38
C GLY A 251 2.27 -26.21 12.22
N GLU A 252 3.03 -25.57 13.11
CA GLU A 252 3.75 -24.31 12.93
C GLU A 252 3.11 -23.34 11.91
N THR A 253 2.03 -22.64 12.32
CA THR A 253 1.46 -21.58 11.49
C THR A 253 2.51 -20.49 11.29
N GLU A 254 2.77 -20.13 10.03
CA GLU A 254 3.67 -19.01 9.67
C GLU A 254 3.17 -17.73 10.36
N LYS A 255 3.82 -17.35 11.45
CA LYS A 255 3.47 -16.13 12.22
C LYS A 255 3.95 -14.86 11.53
N GLU A 256 4.74 -14.97 10.47
CA GLU A 256 5.35 -13.84 9.79
C GLU A 256 5.13 -13.96 8.28
N VAL A 257 4.61 -12.90 7.67
CA VAL A 257 4.52 -12.79 6.20
C VAL A 257 5.02 -11.44 5.74
N SER A 258 5.43 -11.36 4.48
CA SER A 258 5.81 -10.11 3.84
C SER A 258 5.07 -9.90 2.52
N MET A 259 4.86 -8.64 2.16
CA MET A 259 4.41 -8.22 0.84
C MET A 259 5.13 -6.95 0.44
N SER A 260 5.09 -6.60 -0.84
CA SER A 260 5.69 -5.36 -1.31
C SER A 260 4.80 -4.53 -2.23
N VAL A 261 5.14 -3.24 -2.31
CA VAL A 261 4.49 -2.27 -3.20
C VAL A 261 5.57 -1.50 -3.94
N CYS A 262 5.51 -1.43 -5.26
CA CYS A 262 6.52 -0.75 -6.05
C CYS A 262 5.92 0.32 -6.95
N CYS A 263 6.67 1.39 -7.19
CA CYS A 263 6.39 2.36 -8.24
C CYS A 263 7.73 2.88 -8.79
N HIS A 264 7.70 3.74 -9.81
CA HIS A 264 8.91 4.31 -10.41
C HIS A 264 9.90 4.86 -9.38
N ALA A 265 9.54 5.94 -8.68
CA ALA A 265 10.43 6.63 -7.74
C ALA A 265 10.46 6.04 -6.32
N GLY A 266 9.57 5.11 -5.98
CA GLY A 266 9.52 4.51 -4.63
C GLY A 266 9.19 5.46 -3.48
N THR A 267 8.66 6.66 -3.77
CA THR A 267 8.49 7.74 -2.77
C THR A 267 7.02 8.13 -2.53
N HIS A 268 6.15 8.06 -3.55
CA HIS A 268 4.75 8.55 -3.45
C HIS A 268 3.73 7.42 -3.46
N ARG A 269 3.36 6.93 -4.65
CA ARG A 269 2.29 5.93 -4.83
C ARG A 269 2.50 4.66 -4.00
N SER A 270 3.69 4.06 -4.10
CA SER A 270 3.99 2.82 -3.38
C SER A 270 3.98 2.98 -1.87
N VAL A 271 4.53 4.08 -1.36
CA VAL A 271 4.52 4.45 0.07
C VAL A 271 3.08 4.68 0.56
N ALA A 272 2.29 5.48 -0.18
CA ALA A 272 0.92 5.79 0.17
C ALA A 272 0.03 4.54 0.25
N ILE A 273 0.14 3.63 -0.72
CA ILE A 273 -0.59 2.37 -0.73
C ILE A 273 -0.16 1.47 0.42
N ALA A 274 1.16 1.33 0.66
CA ALA A 274 1.69 0.52 1.75
C ALA A 274 1.17 0.99 3.13
N GLU A 275 1.22 2.30 3.38
CA GLU A 275 0.69 2.90 4.61
C GLU A 275 -0.81 2.70 4.75
N ARG A 276 -1.57 2.87 3.66
CA ARG A 276 -3.01 2.66 3.70
C ARG A 276 -3.38 1.20 4.00
N ILE A 277 -2.65 0.23 3.42
CA ILE A 277 -2.82 -1.19 3.77
C ILE A 277 -2.55 -1.39 5.26
N ALA A 278 -1.46 -0.84 5.79
CA ALA A 278 -1.11 -0.98 7.21
C ALA A 278 -2.19 -0.41 8.14
N GLN A 279 -2.71 0.78 7.82
CA GLN A 279 -3.81 1.41 8.56
C GLN A 279 -5.07 0.53 8.52
N CYS A 280 -5.48 0.06 7.33
CA CYS A 280 -6.67 -0.77 7.18
C CYS A 280 -6.55 -2.13 7.88
N VAL A 281 -5.38 -2.77 7.85
CA VAL A 281 -5.13 -4.02 8.60
C VAL A 281 -5.26 -3.78 10.10
N LYS A 282 -4.61 -2.74 10.64
CA LYS A 282 -4.70 -2.42 12.08
C LYS A 282 -6.13 -2.14 12.51
N TRP A 283 -6.87 -1.37 11.70
CA TRP A 283 -8.28 -1.08 11.93
C TRP A 283 -9.13 -2.35 11.97
N GLU A 284 -8.97 -3.21 10.97
CA GLU A 284 -9.79 -4.41 10.82
C GLU A 284 -9.48 -5.46 11.90
N VAL A 285 -8.23 -5.59 12.34
CA VAL A 285 -7.84 -6.43 13.48
C VAL A 285 -8.43 -5.89 14.77
N GLY A 286 -8.32 -4.58 15.01
CA GLY A 286 -8.91 -3.94 16.19
C GLY A 286 -10.44 -4.10 16.24
N ARG A 287 -11.11 -4.05 15.08
CA ARG A 287 -12.55 -4.26 14.95
C ARG A 287 -12.98 -5.69 15.33
N ARG A 288 -12.15 -6.70 15.08
CA ARG A 288 -12.46 -8.12 15.36
C ARG A 288 -12.30 -8.48 16.84
N GLY A 289 -11.50 -7.74 17.60
CA GLY A 289 -11.30 -7.98 19.03
C GLY A 289 -10.49 -9.24 19.35
N ASP A 290 -9.79 -9.81 18.36
CA ASP A 290 -8.93 -10.98 18.55
C ASP A 290 -7.71 -10.57 19.38
N GLY A 291 -7.66 -11.02 20.64
CA GLY A 291 -6.76 -10.51 21.69
C GLY A 291 -5.26 -10.62 21.44
N GLU A 292 -4.80 -11.36 20.43
CA GLU A 292 -3.37 -11.44 20.09
C GLU A 292 -2.87 -10.26 19.26
N GLY A 293 -3.77 -9.48 18.64
CA GLY A 293 -3.38 -8.37 17.77
C GLY A 293 -2.51 -8.78 16.58
N VAL A 294 -2.23 -7.85 15.67
CA VAL A 294 -1.31 -8.08 14.55
C VAL A 294 -0.30 -6.94 14.51
N ARG A 295 0.98 -7.30 14.49
CA ARG A 295 2.06 -6.33 14.33
C ARG A 295 2.25 -6.03 12.85
N VAL A 296 2.06 -4.79 12.44
CA VAL A 296 2.35 -4.37 11.07
C VAL A 296 3.60 -3.48 11.03
N VAL A 297 4.58 -3.87 10.22
CA VAL A 297 5.86 -3.19 10.04
C VAL A 297 5.97 -2.69 8.60
N CYS A 298 5.92 -1.37 8.42
CA CYS A 298 6.16 -0.73 7.13
C CYS A 298 7.65 -0.37 6.97
N ARG A 299 8.21 -0.65 5.79
CA ARG A 299 9.57 -0.23 5.43
C ARG A 299 9.57 0.42 4.05
N HIS A 300 10.12 1.63 3.94
CA HIS A 300 10.16 2.38 2.69
C HIS A 300 11.61 2.56 2.21
N VAL A 301 12.08 1.62 1.39
CA VAL A 301 13.52 1.45 1.11
C VAL A 301 14.11 2.62 0.34
N HIS A 302 13.37 3.13 -0.65
CA HIS A 302 13.82 4.19 -1.55
C HIS A 302 13.02 5.48 -1.39
N ARG A 303 12.37 5.67 -0.23
CA ARG A 303 11.61 6.88 0.02
C ARG A 303 12.55 8.06 0.18
N VAL A 304 12.31 9.11 -0.60
CA VAL A 304 12.94 10.42 -0.42
C VAL A 304 12.00 11.32 0.38
N LYS A 305 12.51 11.93 1.46
CA LYS A 305 11.74 12.86 2.29
C LYS A 305 11.49 14.16 1.53
N GLY A 306 10.22 14.57 1.43
CA GLY A 306 9.85 15.86 0.84
C GLY A 306 10.23 17.02 1.76
N ARG A 307 10.38 18.23 1.21
CA ARG A 307 10.77 19.42 1.97
C ARG A 307 9.84 19.72 3.15
N GLU A 308 8.55 19.41 3.00
CA GLU A 308 7.51 19.64 4.01
C GLU A 308 6.98 18.34 4.60
N ASP A 309 7.68 17.24 4.38
CA ASP A 309 7.30 15.97 4.97
C ASP A 309 7.75 15.93 6.44
N PRO A 310 6.83 15.85 7.41
CA PRO A 310 7.21 15.88 8.82
C PRO A 310 7.83 14.55 9.29
N PHE A 311 7.69 13.47 8.51
CA PHE A 311 8.05 12.10 8.91
C PHE A 311 9.46 11.73 8.42
#